data_AF-A0A1G0YDE1-F1
#
_entry.id   AF-A0A1G0YDE1-F1
#
_cell.length_a   1.000
_cell.length_b   1.000
_cell.length_c   1.000
_cell.angle_alpha   90.00
_cell.angle_beta   90.00
_cell.angle_gamma   90.00
#
_symmetry.space_group_name_H-M   'P 1'
#
loop_
_entity.id
_entity.type
_entity.pdbx_description
1 polymer ?
#
loop_
_entity_poly.entity_id
_entity_poly.type
_entity_poly.pdbx_seq_one_letter_code
_entity_poly.pdbx_strand_id
1 'polypeptide(L)' 'MNATVLDLRKNMKSVLAAIDRNESVVLTCRGREKASIVPCGRQRSRKKVSECAAFGIWADRKDMEDVPAYVRTIRKGRF' A
#
# COMPACT_ATOMS: atom_id res chain seq x y z
N MET A 1 -5.66 8.69 2.83
CA MET A 1 -6.81 9.62 2.96
C MET A 1 -6.38 10.85 3.73
N ASN A 2 -6.93 12.04 3.46
CA ASN A 2 -6.71 13.25 4.26
C ASN A 2 -8.01 13.60 5.00
N ALA A 3 -7.92 13.90 6.30
CA ALA A 3 -9.05 14.32 7.11
C ALA A 3 -8.71 15.62 7.83
N THR A 4 -9.70 16.50 7.98
CA THR A 4 -9.54 17.71 8.80
C THR A 4 -9.92 17.43 10.26
N VAL A 5 -9.53 18.32 11.17
CA VAL A 5 -10.02 18.29 12.56
C VAL A 5 -11.55 18.37 12.63
N LEU A 6 -12.19 19.06 11.67
CA LEU A 6 -13.65 19.12 11.58
C LEU A 6 -14.25 17.77 11.20
N ASP A 7 -13.61 17.03 10.29
CA ASP A 7 -14.03 15.70 9.86
C ASP A 7 -13.94 14.68 11.00
N LEU A 8 -12.95 14.80 11.88
CA LEU A 8 -12.91 13.96 13.09
C LEU A 8 -14.14 14.19 13.99
N ARG A 9 -14.62 15.43 14.10
CA ARG A 9 -15.81 15.74 14.92
C ARG A 9 -17.11 15.32 14.24
N LYS A 10 -17.26 15.62 12.94
CA LYS A 10 -18.54 15.48 12.22
C LYS A 10 -18.70 14.15 11.51
N ASN A 11 -17.60 13.59 11.01
CA ASN A 11 -17.58 12.45 10.09
C ASN A 11 -16.73 11.30 10.63
N MET A 12 -16.71 11.10 11.96
CA MET A 12 -15.84 10.09 12.57
C MET A 12 -16.07 8.68 12.00
N LYS A 13 -17.31 8.36 11.62
CA LYS A 13 -17.66 7.06 11.00
C LYS A 13 -16.86 6.78 9.71
N SER A 14 -16.65 7.79 8.86
CA SER A 14 -15.89 7.59 7.61
C SER A 14 -14.38 7.46 7.88
N VAL A 15 -13.87 8.20 8.88
CA VAL A 15 -12.48 8.12 9.32
C VAL A 15 -12.18 6.75 9.92
N LEU A 16 -13.05 6.24 10.79
CA LEU A 16 -12.91 4.88 11.34
C LEU A 16 -12.98 3.83 10.23
N ALA A 17 -13.94 3.94 9.30
CA ALA A 17 -14.02 3.00 8.18
C ALA A 17 -12.75 2.99 7.29
N ALA A 18 -12.07 4.13 7.14
CA ALA A 18 -10.80 4.17 6.42
C ALA A 18 -9.66 3.48 7.21
N ILE A 19 -9.61 3.70 8.52
CA ILE A 19 -8.65 3.02 9.41
C ILE A 19 -8.90 1.50 9.39
N ASP A 20 -10.16 1.06 9.45
CA ASP A 20 -10.55 -0.36 9.39
C ASP A 20 -10.14 -1.02 8.06
N ARG A 21 -10.16 -0.26 6.95
CA ARG A 21 -9.65 -0.70 5.64
C ARG A 21 -8.12 -0.69 5.53
N ASN A 22 -7.39 -0.53 6.63
CA ASN A 22 -5.94 -0.41 6.67
C ASN A 22 -5.36 0.81 5.91
N GLU A 23 -6.16 1.84 5.68
CA GLU A 23 -5.67 3.09 5.09
C GLU A 23 -5.01 3.98 6.16
N SER A 24 -3.94 4.69 5.77
CA SER A 24 -3.37 5.75 6.60
C SER A 24 -4.15 7.04 6.37
N VAL A 25 -4.52 7.72 7.46
CA VAL A 25 -5.25 8.99 7.42
C VAL A 25 -4.35 10.13 7.89
N VAL A 26 -4.09 11.11 7.03
CA VAL A 26 -3.34 12.32 7.41
C VAL A 26 -4.31 13.33 8.00
N LEU A 27 -4.04 13.75 9.24
CA LEU A 27 -4.81 14.77 9.95
C LEU A 27 -4.26 16.16 9.62
N THR A 28 -5.14 17.01 9.13
CA THR A 28 -4.85 18.41 8.81
C THR A 28 -5.64 19.37 9.70
N CYS A 29 -5.00 20.46 10.12
CA CYS A 29 -5.64 21.54 10.86
C CYS A 29 -5.30 22.86 10.18
N ARG A 30 -6.32 23.59 9.70
CA ARG A 30 -6.16 24.86 8.96
C ARG A 30 -5.16 24.75 7.80
N GLY A 31 -5.26 23.67 7.03
CA GLY A 31 -4.40 23.42 5.86
C GLY A 31 -2.99 22.91 6.17
N ARG A 32 -2.63 22.69 7.45
CA ARG A 32 -1.33 22.14 7.83
C ARG A 32 -1.47 20.71 8.34
N GLU A 33 -0.58 19.84 7.90
CA GLU A 33 -0.47 18.48 8.44
C GLU A 33 -0.04 18.54 9.91
N LYS A 34 -0.69 17.72 10.74
CA LYS A 34 -0.48 17.68 12.19
C LYS A 34 -0.12 16.30 12.69
N ALA A 35 -0.75 15.27 12.15
CA ALA A 35 -0.53 13.89 12.56
C ALA A 35 -0.90 12.93 11.44
N SER A 36 -0.46 11.68 11.56
CA SER A 36 -1.02 10.57 10.80
C SER A 36 -1.65 9.57 11.76
N ILE A 37 -2.86 9.14 11.43
CA ILE A 37 -3.58 8.09 12.15
C ILE A 37 -3.36 6.80 11.38
N VAL A 38 -2.83 5.80 12.08
CA VAL A 38 -2.54 4.47 11.52
C VAL A 38 -3.24 3.40 12.35
N PRO A 39 -3.69 2.31 11.71
CA PRO A 39 -4.36 1.21 12.43
C PRO A 39 -3.45 0.60 13.51
N CYS A 40 -4.01 0.43 14.71
CA CYS A 40 -3.36 -0.31 15.79
C CYS A 40 -3.30 -1.81 15.40
N GLY A 41 -2.17 -2.47 15.64
CA GLY A 41 -1.94 -3.85 15.16
C GLY A 41 -1.14 -3.92 13.86
N ARG A 42 -0.82 -2.77 13.25
CA ARG A 42 0.26 -2.67 12.26
C ARG A 42 1.62 -2.70 12.95
N GLN A 43 1.87 -3.70 13.80
CA GLN A 43 3.19 -4.33 13.75
C GLN A 43 3.25 -4.97 12.37
N ARG A 44 3.64 -4.19 11.36
CA ARG A 44 4.42 -4.76 10.28
C ARG A 44 5.62 -5.34 11.02
N SER A 45 5.54 -6.62 11.38
CA SER A 45 6.70 -7.46 11.06
C SER A 45 6.91 -7.14 9.59
N ARG A 46 7.86 -6.24 9.32
CA ARG A 46 8.46 -6.19 8.00
C ARG A 46 9.16 -7.54 7.94
N LYS A 47 8.39 -8.59 7.65
CA LYS A 47 8.94 -9.86 7.20
C LYS A 47 9.92 -9.43 6.14
N LYS A 48 11.18 -9.83 6.31
CA LYS A 48 12.19 -9.45 5.33
C LYS A 48 11.66 -9.89 3.98
N VAL A 49 11.97 -9.16 2.92
CA VAL A 49 11.51 -9.53 1.57
C VAL A 49 11.95 -10.96 1.24
N SER A 50 13.07 -11.42 1.81
CA SER A 50 13.58 -12.79 1.78
C SER A 50 12.69 -13.84 2.47
N GLU A 51 11.81 -13.46 3.39
CA GLU A 51 10.86 -14.37 4.07
C GLU A 51 9.57 -14.58 3.27
N CYS A 52 9.36 -13.81 2.20
CA CYS A 52 8.26 -14.07 1.29
C CYS A 52 8.58 -15.33 0.47
N ALA A 53 7.71 -16.35 0.51
CA ALA A 53 7.86 -17.55 -0.32
C ALA A 53 7.93 -17.25 -1.83
N ALA A 54 7.42 -16.07 -2.25
CA ALA A 54 7.49 -15.59 -3.62
C ALA A 54 8.86 -15.01 -4.02
N PHE A 55 9.74 -14.71 -3.05
CA PHE A 55 11.05 -14.15 -3.32
C PHE A 55 11.96 -15.20 -3.96
N GLY A 56 12.44 -14.93 -5.17
CA GLY A 56 13.31 -15.84 -5.90
C GLY A 56 12.61 -16.93 -6.72
N ILE A 57 11.27 -16.97 -6.81
CA ILE A 57 10.54 -17.96 -7.63
C ILE A 57 11.02 -17.99 -9.10
N TRP A 58 11.53 -16.87 -9.61
CA TRP A 58 12.04 -16.77 -11.00
C TRP A 58 13.56 -16.74 -11.10
N ALA A 59 14.29 -17.02 -10.00
CA ALA A 59 15.76 -16.99 -10.01
C ALA A 59 16.37 -18.01 -10.99
N ASP A 60 15.74 -19.19 -11.11
CA ASP A 60 16.25 -20.27 -11.96
C ASP A 60 15.70 -20.22 -13.41
N ARG A 61 14.86 -19.22 -13.73
CA ARG A 61 14.21 -19.10 -15.03
C ARG A 61 15.07 -18.33 -16.03
N LYS A 62 15.74 -19.08 -16.90
CA LYS A 62 16.56 -18.53 -17.99
C LYS A 62 15.74 -17.90 -19.12
N ASP A 63 14.47 -18.26 -19.26
CA ASP A 63 13.57 -17.69 -20.26
C ASP A 63 13.18 -16.23 -19.96
N MET A 64 13.45 -15.76 -18.74
CA MET A 64 13.10 -14.43 -18.25
C MET A 64 14.32 -13.58 -17.89
N GLU A 65 15.50 -13.92 -18.43
CA GLU A 65 16.75 -13.20 -18.19
C GLU A 65 16.66 -11.72 -18.62
N ASP A 66 15.98 -11.44 -19.75
CA ASP A 66 15.56 -10.09 -20.13
C ASP A 66 14.14 -9.79 -19.65
N VAL A 67 14.05 -9.29 -18.41
CA VAL A 67 12.78 -8.91 -17.77
C VAL A 67 11.98 -7.89 -18.60
N PRO A 68 12.58 -6.77 -19.09
CA PRO A 68 11.86 -5.83 -19.96
C PRO A 68 11.25 -6.45 -21.23
N ALA A 69 11.99 -7.28 -21.97
CA ALA A 69 11.50 -7.91 -23.20
C ALA A 69 10.39 -8.93 -22.90
N TYR A 70 10.54 -9.71 -21.84
CA TYR A 70 9.54 -10.69 -21.42
C TYR A 70 8.21 -10.02 -21.03
N VAL A 71 8.26 -8.96 -20.22
CA VAL A 71 7.06 -8.20 -19.82
C VAL A 71 6.37 -7.56 -21.03
N ARG A 72 7.15 -7.04 -22.00
CA ARG A 72 6.57 -6.52 -23.26
C ARG A 72 5.82 -7.59 -24.03
N THR A 73 6.36 -8.81 -24.08
CA THR A 73 5.71 -9.95 -24.76
C THR A 73 4.40 -10.34 -24.10
N ILE A 74 4.34 -10.40 -22.77
CA ILE A 74 3.08 -10.66 -22.03
C ILE A 74 2.04 -9.57 -22.29
N ARG A 75 2.49 -8.31 -22.42
CA ARG A 75 1.62 -7.15 -22.64
C ARG A 75 1.17 -6.99 -24.09
N LYS A 76 1.71 -7.76 -25.04
CA LYS A 76 1.16 -7.79 -26.39
C LYS A 76 -0.26 -8.33 -26.30
N GLY A 77 -1.23 -7.55 -26.76
CA GLY A 77 -2.61 -8.02 -26.88
C GLY A 77 -2.63 -9.33 -27.67
N ARG A 78 -3.48 -10.26 -27.24
CA ARG A 78 -3.74 -11.46 -28.05
C ARG A 78 -4.62 -11.01 -29.20
N PHE A 79 -4.07 -11.03 -30.40
CA PHE A 79 -4.82 -10.89 -31.65
C PHE A 79 -5.32 -12.27 -32.07
#